data_AF-A0A3S1BPM4-F1
#
_entry.id   AF-A0A3S1BPM4-F1
#
_cell.length_a   1.000
_cell.length_b   1.000
_cell.length_c   1.000
_cell.angle_alpha   90.00
_cell.angle_beta   90.00
_cell.angle_gamma   90.00
#
_symmetry.space_group_name_H-M   'P 1'
#
loop_
_entity.id
_entity.type
_entity.pdbx_description
1 polymer ?
#
loop_
_entity_poly.entity_id
_entity_poly.type
_entity_poly.pdbx_seq_one_letter_code
_entity_poly.pdbx_strand_id
1 'polypeptide(L)' 'MKPKAIILDLDGTLLNSSKKISLRNLNAIQAIRQKNVLT' A
#
# COMPACT_ATOMS: atom_id res chain seq x y z
N MET A 1 -19.38 -0.04 4.29
CA MET A 1 -18.93 -0.83 3.12
C MET A 1 -17.44 -1.10 3.28
N LYS A 2 -16.94 -2.32 3.05
CA LYS A 2 -15.49 -2.59 3.11
C LYS A 2 -14.86 -2.38 1.72
N PRO A 3 -13.70 -1.70 1.61
CA PRO A 3 -13.03 -1.53 0.33
C PRO A 3 -12.57 -2.88 -0.20
N LYS A 4 -12.78 -3.12 -1.50
CA LYS A 4 -12.35 -4.35 -2.19
C LYS A 4 -11.00 -4.20 -2.90
N ALA A 5 -10.60 -2.96 -3.18
CA ALA A 5 -9.34 -2.63 -3.81
C ALA A 5 -8.79 -1.32 -3.24
N ILE A 6 -7.46 -1.20 -3.23
CA ILE A 6 -6.73 0.03 -2.96
C ILE A 6 -5.80 0.25 -4.15
N ILE A 7 -5.93 1.39 -4.82
CA ILE A 7 -5.06 1.75 -5.94
C ILE A 7 -4.19 2.91 -5.46
N LEU A 8 -2.87 2.75 -5.57
CA LEU A 8 -1.89 3.72 -5.14
C LEU A 8 -1.04 4.14 -6.34
N ASP A 9 -0.90 5.44 -6.52
CA ASP A 9 0.18 5.96 -7.37
C ASP A 9 1.54 5.69 -6.72
N LEU A 10 2.59 5.64 -7.52
CA LEU A 10 3.93 5.35 -7.05
C LEU A 10 4.59 6.62 -6.52
N ASP A 11 4.96 7.52 -7.41
CA ASP A 11 5.80 8.66 -7.09
C ASP A 11 5.04 9.76 -6.36
N GLY A 12 5.55 10.17 -5.19
CA GLY A 12 4.87 11.17 -4.36
C GLY A 12 3.64 10.63 -3.61
N THR A 13 3.33 9.33 -3.76
CA THR A 13 2.24 8.64 -3.04
C THR A 13 2.77 7.43 -2.26
N LEU A 14 3.08 6.31 -2.93
CA LEU A 14 3.60 5.11 -2.27
C LEU A 14 5.10 5.21 -1.95
N LEU A 15 5.86 5.78 -2.87
CA LEU A 15 7.30 6.00 -2.75
C LEU A 15 7.58 7.32 -2.02
N ASN A 16 8.54 7.27 -1.10
CA ASN A 16 9.07 8.48 -0.49
C ASN A 16 10.02 9.23 -1.45
N SER A 17 10.55 10.37 -1.01
CA SER A 17 11.47 11.21 -1.80
C SER A 17 12.76 10.48 -2.22
N SER A 18 13.15 9.41 -1.53
CA SER A 18 14.28 8.55 -1.90
C SER A 18 13.89 7.38 -2.82
N LYS A 19 12.69 7.41 -3.41
CA LYS A 19 12.14 6.34 -4.28
C LYS A 19 12.04 4.98 -3.59
N LYS A 20 11.79 4.96 -2.28
CA LYS A 20 11.63 3.74 -1.47
C LYS A 20 10.25 3.67 -0.83
N ILE A 21 9.73 2.46 -0.66
CA ILE A 21 8.56 2.22 0.19
C ILE A 21 9.02 2.19 1.65
N SER A 22 8.33 2.90 2.54
CA SER A 22 8.63 2.85 3.96
C SER A 22 8.29 1.46 4.55
N LEU A 23 8.98 1.05 5.61
CA LEU A 23 8.68 -0.20 6.31
C LEU A 23 7.23 -0.23 6.83
N ARG A 24 6.72 0.92 7.28
CA ARG A 24 5.31 1.08 7.69
C ARG A 24 4.35 0.77 6.55
N ASN A 25 4.58 1.31 5.35
CA ASN A 25 3.71 1.08 4.19
C ASN A 25 3.78 -0.37 3.71
N LEU A 26 4.97 -0.98 3.72
CA LEU A 26 5.15 -2.42 3.41
C LEU A 26 4.33 -3.29 4.36
N ASN A 27 4.42 -3.05 5.67
CA ASN A 27 3.68 -3.80 6.68
C ASN A 27 2.16 -3.65 6.50
N ALA A 28 1.68 -2.45 6.16
CA ALA A 28 0.27 -2.20 5.90
C ALA A 28 -0.23 -2.97 4.67
N ILE A 29 0.53 -2.97 3.57
CA ILE A 29 0.19 -3.73 2.35
C ILE A 29 0.17 -5.23 2.65
N GLN A 30 1.14 -5.76 3.39
CA GLN A 30 1.18 -7.17 3.79
C GLN A 30 -0.03 -7.56 4.66
N ALA A 31 -0.41 -6.72 5.63
CA ALA A 31 -1.57 -6.97 6.49
C ALA A 31 -2.90 -6.96 5.71
N ILE A 32 -2.97 -6.20 4.62
CA ILE A 32 -4.16 -6.09 3.78
C ILE A 32 -4.27 -7.26 2.80
N ARG A 33 -3.16 -7.83 2.32
CA ARG A 33 -3.16 -9.06 1.50
C ARG A 33 -3.84 -10.24 2.20
N GLN A 34 -3.78 -10.29 3.53
CA GLN A 34 -4.47 -11.32 4.33
C GLN A 34 -5.99 -11.14 4.41
N LYS A 35 -6.52 -10.00 3.94
CA LYS A 35 -7.93 -9.59 4.12
C LYS A 35 -8.77 -9.69 2.84
N ASN A 36 -8.31 -10.40 1.81
CA ASN A 36 -8.97 -10.50 0.49
C ASN A 36 -9.28 -9.12 -0.13
N VAL A 37 -8.41 -8.14 0.12
CA VAL A 37 -8.48 -6.82 -0.51
C VAL A 37 -7.36 -6.76 -1.53
N LEU A 38 -7.70 -6.37 -2.77
CA LEU A 38 -6.72 -6.19 -3.84
C LEU A 38 -5.88 -4.93 -3.54
N THR A 39 -4.56 -5.05 -3.67
CA THR A 39 -3.60 -3.95 -3.48
C THR A 39 -2.56 -3.99 -4.57
#